data_AF-A0A920UU25-F1
#
_entry.id   AF-A0A920UU25-F1
#
_cell.length_a   1.000
_cell.length_b   1.000
_cell.length_c   1.000
_cell.angle_alpha   90.00
_cell.angle_beta   90.00
_cell.angle_gamma   90.00
#
_symmetry.space_group_name_H-M   'P 1'
#
loop_
_entity.id
_entity.type
_entity.pdbx_description
1 polymer ?
#
loop_
_entity_poly.entity_id
_entity_poly.type
_entity_poly.pdbx_seq_one_letter_code
_entity_poly.pdbx_strand_id
1 'polypeptide(L)' 'MQRQWIYTGAILFLFFLLVFGVPLFPEFMATDIVGPMNIGMLIFLLLHILTPLLAFRYLKQLQGEKQ' A
#
# COMPACT_ATOMS: atom_id res chain seq x y z
N MET A 1 11.55 8.93 17.21
CA MET A 1 10.09 9.06 17.41
C MET A 1 9.34 9.70 16.24
N GLN A 2 9.63 10.94 15.82
CA GLN A 2 8.84 11.63 14.76
C GLN A 2 8.83 10.92 13.40
N ARG A 3 9.95 10.32 12.97
CA ARG A 3 10.02 9.54 11.71
C ARG A 3 9.14 8.29 11.73
N GLN A 4 8.93 7.69 12.89
CA GLN A 4 8.19 6.45 13.00
C GLN A 4 6.70 6.64 12.72
N TRP A 5 6.13 7.75 13.22
CA TRP A 5 4.75 8.15 12.93
C TRP A 5 4.50 8.43 11.45
N ILE A 6 5.50 8.93 10.73
CA ILE A 6 5.39 9.16 9.28
C ILE A 6 5.28 7.82 8.54
N TYR A 7 6.08 6.82 8.91
CA TYR A 7 6.00 5.49 8.30
C TYR A 7 4.67 4.79 8.63
N THR A 8 4.21 4.86 9.87
CA THR A 8 2.91 4.31 10.28
C THR A 8 1.76 4.99 9.54
N GLY A 9 1.79 6.32 9.42
CA GLY A 9 0.79 7.09 8.67
C GLY A 9 0.80 6.74 7.18
N ALA A 10 1.97 6.59 6.57
CA ALA A 10 2.08 6.19 5.17
C ALA A 10 1.55 4.76 4.93
N ILE A 11 1.84 3.81 5.81
CA ILE A 11 1.34 2.43 5.73
C ILE A 11 -0.18 2.40 5.86
N LEU A 12 -0.75 3.12 6.84
CA LEU A 12 -2.20 3.23 7.02
C LEU A 12 -2.88 3.89 5.83
N PHE A 13 -2.30 4.96 5.29
CA PHE A 13 -2.81 5.66 4.13
C PHE A 13 -2.84 4.76 2.89
N LEU A 14 -1.77 4.00 2.64
CA LEU A 14 -1.70 3.01 1.56
C LEU A 14 -2.73 1.88 1.74
N PHE A 15 -2.94 1.43 2.99
CA PHE A 15 -3.96 0.44 3.31
C PHE A 15 -5.38 0.97 3.02
N PHE A 16 -5.69 2.22 3.40
CA PHE A 16 -6.99 2.81 3.11
C PHE A 16 -7.21 3.03 1.61
N LEU A 17 -6.19 3.45 0.86
CA LEU A 17 -6.26 3.53 -0.59
C LEU A 17 -6.55 2.16 -1.23
N LEU A 18 -5.95 1.09 -0.70
CA LEU A 18 -6.20 -0.28 -1.16
C LEU A 18 -7.64 -0.72 -0.90
N VAL A 19 -8.11 -0.55 0.35
CA VAL A 19 -9.41 -1.07 0.81
C VAL A 19 -10.56 -0.26 0.24
N PHE A 20 -10.44 1.07 0.19
CA PHE A 20 -11.51 1.96 -0.22
C PHE A 20 -11.42 2.41 -1.68
N GLY A 21 -10.24 2.39 -2.30
CA GLY A 21 -10.09 2.84 -3.69
C GLY A 21 -10.88 2.00 -4.69
N VAL A 22 -10.92 0.68 -4.50
CA VAL A 22 -11.65 -0.25 -5.38
C VAL A 22 -13.18 -0.06 -5.29
N PRO A 23 -13.81 -0.06 -4.10
CA PRO A 23 -15.27 0.14 -4.01
C PRO A 23 -15.72 1.58 -4.29
N LEU A 24 -14.89 2.60 -4.05
CA LEU A 24 -15.27 4.01 -4.27
C LEU A 24 -15.12 4.47 -5.72
N PHE A 25 -14.20 3.87 -6.48
CA PHE A 25 -13.96 4.23 -7.88
C PHE A 25 -14.00 2.99 -8.80
N PRO A 26 -15.13 2.24 -8.80
CA PRO A 26 -15.25 1.02 -9.58
C PRO A 26 -15.13 1.29 -11.08
N GLU A 27 -15.64 2.43 -11.57
CA GLU A 27 -15.57 2.80 -12.98
C GLU A 27 -14.11 3.00 -13.44
N PHE A 28 -13.26 3.69 -12.67
CA PHE A 28 -11.85 3.90 -13.02
C PHE A 28 -10.96 2.67 -12.79
N MET A 29 -11.31 1.81 -11.82
CA MET A 29 -10.60 0.56 -11.54
C MET A 29 -10.95 -0.54 -12.54
N ALA A 30 -12.16 -0.49 -13.10
CA ALA A 30 -12.68 -1.42 -14.10
C ALA A 30 -12.65 -0.87 -15.54
N THR A 31 -12.28 0.40 -15.75
CA THR A 31 -12.18 0.99 -17.10
C THR A 31 -11.13 0.28 -17.93
N ASP A 32 -11.59 -0.16 -19.09
CA ASP A 32 -10.91 -0.86 -20.16
C ASP A 32 -10.07 -2.07 -19.72
N ILE A 33 -10.73 -3.23 -19.81
CA ILE A 33 -10.13 -4.56 -19.88
C ILE A 33 -9.20 -4.59 -21.11
N VAL A 34 -8.03 -3.97 -21.02
CA VAL A 34 -6.92 -4.19 -21.97
C VAL A 34 -6.24 -5.49 -21.54
N GLY A 35 -6.94 -6.60 -21.71
CA GLY A 35 -6.52 -7.94 -21.29
C GLY A 35 -7.00 -8.38 -19.88
N PRO A 36 -6.68 -9.61 -19.45
CA PRO A 36 -7.23 -10.25 -18.23
C PRO A 36 -6.82 -9.58 -16.91
N MET A 37 -6.03 -8.50 -16.96
CA MET A 37 -5.48 -7.81 -15.81
C MET A 37 -5.96 -6.36 -15.81
N ASN A 38 -6.95 -6.07 -14.98
CA ASN A 38 -7.44 -4.70 -14.81
C ASN A 38 -6.40 -3.85 -14.04
N ILE A 39 -6.46 -2.54 -14.24
CA ILE A 39 -5.56 -1.56 -13.61
C ILE A 39 -5.65 -1.64 -12.08
N GLY A 40 -6.85 -1.86 -11.54
CA GLY A 40 -7.07 -2.05 -10.10
C GLY A 40 -6.35 -3.28 -9.51
N MET A 41 -6.26 -4.39 -10.23
CA MET A 41 -5.54 -5.60 -9.83
C MET A 41 -4.02 -5.36 -9.85
N LEU A 42 -3.55 -4.55 -10.80
CA LEU A 42 -2.15 -4.17 -10.92
C LEU A 42 -1.72 -3.23 -9.77
N ILE A 43 -2.56 -2.25 -9.45
CA ILE A 43 -2.39 -1.36 -8.30
C ILE A 43 -2.48 -2.16 -6.99
N PHE A 44 -3.44 -3.08 -6.89
CA PHE A 44 -3.59 -3.97 -5.75
C PHE A 44 -2.31 -4.78 -5.52
N LEU A 45 -1.78 -5.43 -6.56
CA LEU A 45 -0.53 -6.20 -6.50
C LEU A 45 0.66 -5.35 -6.03
N LEU A 46 0.82 -4.15 -6.60
CA LEU A 46 1.89 -3.23 -6.21
C LEU A 46 1.79 -2.84 -4.73
N LEU A 47 0.60 -2.44 -4.29
CA LEU A 47 0.37 -2.07 -2.88
C LEU A 47 0.53 -3.29 -1.95
N HIS A 48 0.12 -4.47 -2.39
CA HIS A 48 0.23 -5.72 -1.63
C HIS A 48 1.68 -6.15 -1.40
N ILE A 49 2.59 -5.80 -2.30
CA ILE A 49 4.04 -6.05 -2.15
C ILE A 49 4.72 -4.91 -1.38
N LEU A 50 4.36 -3.66 -1.68
CA LEU A 50 4.99 -2.48 -1.07
C LEU A 50 4.67 -2.35 0.42
N THR A 51 3.44 -2.64 0.83
CA THR A 51 2.99 -2.54 2.22
C THR A 51 3.79 -3.43 3.18
N PRO A 52 3.93 -4.75 2.96
CA PRO A 52 4.76 -5.60 3.81
C PRO A 52 6.26 -5.28 3.69
N LEU A 53 6.75 -4.85 2.53
CA LEU A 53 8.15 -4.42 2.37
C LEU A 53 8.47 -3.17 3.22
N LEU A 54 7.55 -2.19 3.22
CA LEU A 54 7.63 -1.00 4.06
C LEU A 54 7.54 -1.36 5.55
N ALA A 55 6.60 -2.23 5.92
CA ALA A 55 6.48 -2.74 7.29
C ALA A 55 7.75 -3.47 7.75
N PHE A 56 8.35 -4.29 6.88
CA PHE A 56 9.59 -5.01 7.18
C PHE A 56 10.79 -4.06 7.35
N ARG A 57 10.93 -3.07 6.46
CA ARG A 57 11.95 -2.01 6.60
C ARG A 57 11.77 -1.21 7.88
N TYR A 58 10.53 -0.88 8.22
CA TYR A 58 10.20 -0.18 9.45
C TYR A 58 10.56 -0.98 10.71
N LEU A 59 10.21 -2.26 10.75
CA LEU A 59 10.58 -3.16 11.85
C LEU A 59 12.10 -3.32 11.98
N LYS A 60 12.82 -3.41 10.86
CA LYS A 60 14.28 -3.47 10.84
C LYS A 60 14.92 -2.17 11.35
N GLN A 61 14.37 -1.00 11.02
CA GLN A 61 14.82 0.28 11.57
C GLN A 61 14.58 0.37 13.08
N LEU A 62 13.45 -0.11 13.57
CA LEU A 62 13.13 -0.19 15.00
C LEU A 62 14.09 -1.10 15.79
N GLN A 63 14.56 -2.19 15.18
CA GLN A 63 15.59 -3.06 15.78
C GLN A 63 16.98 -2.40 15.79
N GLY A 64 17.32 -1.62 14.76
CA GLY A 64 18.59 -0.88 14.70
C GLY A 64 18.65 0.36 15.60
N GLU A 65 17.52 1.01 15.90
CA GLU A 65 17.42 2.13 16.86
C GLU A 65 17.49 1.68 18.33
N LYS A 66 17.45 0.36 18.61
CA LYS A 66 17.48 -0.22 19.96
C LYS A 66 18.87 -0.72 20.40
N GLN A 67 19.89 -0.62 19.54
CA GLN A 67 21.29 -0.78 19.91
C GLN A 67 21.92 0.58 20.19
#